data_AF-A0A7S0JHQ1-F1
#
_entry.id   AF-A0A7S0JHQ1-F1
#
_cell.length_a   1.000
_cell.length_b   1.000
_cell.length_c   1.000
_cell.angle_alpha   90.00
_cell.angle_beta   90.00
_cell.angle_gamma   90.00
#
_symmetry.space_group_name_H-M   'P 1'
#
loop_
_entity.id
_entity.type
_entity.pdbx_description
1 polymer ?
#
loop_
_entity_poly.entity_id
_entity_poly.type
_entity_poly.pdbx_seq_one_letter_code
_entity_poly.pdbx_strand_id
1 'polypeptide(L)'
;KSGCIHCGRASSMVEERSPFDEDGLSSDLSLIPTLSEDKLLSVLKRRYEQDLIYTAIASVIIAINPYKPLESCNQFDAAAADAQQAPPHVARVAAEAYQALVDEGTVQSILISGESGAGKTESTKIAMACLNQLSGSSSAAATNALECG
;
A
#
# COMPACT_ATOMS: atom_id res chain seq x y z
N LYS A 1 15.05 -1.05 -10.46
CA LYS A 1 14.63 -2.42 -10.10
C LYS A 1 13.40 -2.27 -9.23
N SER A 2 12.23 -2.73 -9.69
CA SER A 2 10.94 -2.34 -9.11
C SER A 2 10.14 -3.57 -8.65
N GLY A 3 9.45 -3.46 -7.52
CA GLY A 3 8.53 -4.48 -7.02
C GLY A 3 7.08 -4.00 -7.05
N CYS A 4 6.12 -4.93 -7.07
CA CYS A 4 4.69 -4.65 -7.21
C CYS A 4 3.90 -5.49 -6.20
N ILE A 5 2.93 -4.87 -5.51
CA ILE A 5 2.05 -5.50 -4.51
C ILE A 5 0.59 -5.43 -4.98
N HIS A 6 -0.11 -6.56 -5.06
CA HIS A 6 -1.50 -6.63 -5.52
C HIS A 6 -2.45 -7.13 -4.43
N CYS A 7 -3.60 -6.45 -4.29
CA CYS A 7 -4.77 -6.87 -3.50
C CYS A 7 -6.02 -6.75 -4.40
N GLY A 8 -6.90 -7.76 -4.38
CA GLY A 8 -8.04 -7.85 -5.30
C GLY A 8 -9.39 -7.63 -4.61
N ARG A 9 -10.12 -6.55 -4.97
CA ARG A 9 -11.58 -6.42 -4.75
C ARG A 9 -12.27 -5.34 -5.61
N ALA A 10 -13.60 -5.48 -5.75
CA ALA A 10 -14.51 -4.72 -6.62
C ALA A 10 -14.95 -3.35 -6.05
N SER A 11 -15.20 -2.38 -6.94
CA SER A 11 -15.21 -0.93 -6.72
C SER A 11 -16.49 -0.33 -6.11
N SER A 12 -16.32 0.75 -5.33
CA SER A 12 -17.31 1.81 -5.08
C SER A 12 -16.65 3.21 -5.23
N MET A 13 -17.46 4.23 -5.51
CA MET A 13 -17.13 5.49 -6.24
C MET A 13 -17.07 6.75 -5.34
N VAL A 14 -16.37 7.80 -5.83
CA VAL A 14 -16.35 9.27 -5.45
C VAL A 14 -15.37 9.66 -4.31
N GLU A 15 -14.50 10.69 -4.37
CA GLU A 15 -14.69 12.16 -4.56
C GLU A 15 -13.41 12.92 -5.01
N GLU A 16 -13.55 13.97 -5.85
CA GLU A 16 -12.44 14.68 -6.52
C GLU A 16 -11.86 15.87 -5.74
N ARG A 17 -10.58 15.77 -5.34
CA ARG A 17 -9.63 16.90 -5.19
C ARG A 17 -8.45 16.64 -6.14
N SER A 18 -7.85 17.71 -6.67
CA SER A 18 -6.95 17.65 -7.84
C SER A 18 -5.91 16.52 -7.72
N PRO A 19 -5.79 15.63 -8.72
CA PRO A 19 -4.97 14.41 -8.66
C PRO A 19 -3.46 14.68 -8.74
N PHE A 20 -3.04 15.90 -8.45
CA PHE A 20 -1.68 16.38 -8.63
C PHE A 20 -1.19 16.95 -7.31
N ASP A 21 -0.16 16.33 -6.73
CA ASP A 21 0.74 17.02 -5.81
C ASP A 21 1.25 18.31 -6.51
N GLU A 22 1.61 19.36 -5.76
CA GLU A 22 1.98 20.72 -6.25
C GLU A 22 3.03 20.74 -7.39
N ASP A 23 3.70 19.62 -7.67
CA ASP A 23 4.68 19.39 -8.75
C ASP A 23 4.15 18.60 -9.98
N GLY A 24 2.85 18.31 -10.06
CA GLY A 24 2.24 17.49 -11.10
C GLY A 24 2.54 15.98 -10.98
N LEU A 25 2.88 15.53 -9.77
CA LEU A 25 3.51 14.23 -9.53
C LEU A 25 2.59 13.26 -8.77
N SER A 26 1.50 12.84 -9.42
CA SER A 26 0.46 12.01 -8.80
C SER A 26 1.02 10.82 -8.00
N SER A 27 0.54 10.65 -6.78
CA SER A 27 0.78 9.49 -5.93
C SER A 27 -0.03 8.26 -6.36
N ASP A 28 -1.08 8.43 -7.17
CA ASP A 28 -1.83 7.38 -7.83
C ASP A 28 -1.85 7.58 -9.36
N LEU A 29 -1.19 6.67 -10.06
CA LEU A 29 -1.05 6.74 -11.51
C LEU A 29 -2.34 6.36 -12.25
N SER A 30 -3.32 5.75 -11.57
CA SER A 30 -4.63 5.45 -12.16
C SER A 30 -5.43 6.72 -12.47
N LEU A 31 -5.09 7.84 -11.84
CA LEU A 31 -5.70 9.16 -12.05
C LEU A 31 -5.17 9.85 -13.32
N ILE A 32 -4.12 9.31 -13.97
CA ILE A 32 -3.54 9.87 -15.18
C ILE A 32 -4.33 9.36 -16.40
N PRO A 33 -5.05 10.22 -17.16
CA PRO A 33 -5.99 9.78 -18.20
C PRO A 33 -5.34 9.01 -19.36
N THR A 34 -4.08 9.32 -19.65
CA THR A 34 -3.28 8.66 -20.70
C THR A 34 -1.92 8.30 -20.13
N LEU A 35 -1.84 7.14 -19.47
CA LEU A 35 -0.61 6.61 -18.89
C LEU A 35 0.18 5.83 -19.95
N SER A 36 1.20 6.47 -20.54
CA SER A 36 2.20 5.79 -21.36
C SER A 36 3.38 5.30 -20.52
N GLU A 37 4.17 4.36 -21.05
CA GLU A 37 5.38 3.86 -20.38
C GLU A 37 6.37 5.00 -20.06
N ASP A 38 6.58 5.94 -21.00
CA ASP A 38 7.43 7.10 -20.77
C ASP A 38 6.94 7.97 -19.61
N LYS A 39 5.63 8.21 -19.53
CA LYS A 39 5.04 8.97 -18.44
C LYS A 39 5.18 8.25 -17.11
N LEU A 40 4.86 6.96 -17.08
CA LEU A 40 5.03 6.09 -15.92
C LEU A 40 6.47 6.17 -15.38
N LEU A 41 7.46 5.94 -16.24
CA LEU A 41 8.87 5.99 -15.88
C LEU A 41 9.28 7.39 -15.41
N SER A 42 8.81 8.45 -16.08
CA SER A 42 9.12 9.83 -15.69
C SER A 42 8.59 10.18 -14.29
N VAL A 43 7.36 9.76 -13.97
CA VAL A 43 6.77 10.00 -12.65
C VAL A 43 7.50 9.20 -11.60
N LEU A 44 7.70 7.90 -11.82
CA LEU A 44 8.42 7.03 -10.88
C LEU A 44 9.85 7.53 -10.61
N LYS A 45 10.55 8.01 -11.64
CA LYS A 45 11.90 8.58 -11.51
C LYS A 45 11.90 9.83 -10.63
N ARG A 46 11.02 10.79 -10.93
CA ARG A 46 10.92 12.04 -10.15
C ARG A 46 10.54 11.78 -8.70
N ARG A 47 9.60 10.85 -8.47
CA ARG A 47 9.19 10.44 -7.10
C ARG A 47 10.37 9.82 -6.35
N TYR A 48 11.12 8.95 -7.00
CA TYR A 48 12.33 8.34 -6.43
C TYR A 48 13.40 9.38 -6.07
N GLU A 49 13.61 10.40 -6.92
CA GLU A 49 14.55 11.50 -6.65
C GLU A 49 14.14 12.36 -5.43
N GLN A 50 12.85 12.35 -5.08
CA GLN A 50 12.28 12.99 -3.89
C GLN A 50 12.13 12.04 -2.69
N ASP A 51 12.75 10.86 -2.72
CA ASP A 51 12.62 9.81 -1.69
C ASP A 51 11.18 9.29 -1.46
N LEU A 52 10.28 9.52 -2.43
CA LEU A 52 8.92 8.99 -2.47
C LEU A 52 8.91 7.60 -3.14
N ILE A 53 9.25 6.58 -2.37
CA ILE A 53 9.49 5.21 -2.91
C ILE A 53 8.24 4.38 -3.21
N TYR A 54 7.08 4.84 -2.74
CA TYR A 54 5.80 4.18 -2.95
C TYR A 54 4.91 4.99 -3.89
N THR A 55 4.27 4.30 -4.84
CA THR A 55 3.33 4.89 -5.80
C THR A 55 2.17 3.92 -6.02
N ALA A 56 0.95 4.41 -5.96
CA ALA A 56 -0.24 3.61 -6.22
C ALA A 56 -0.54 3.54 -7.72
N ILE A 57 -1.15 2.42 -8.11
CA ILE A 57 -1.91 2.25 -9.35
C ILE A 57 -3.20 1.54 -8.95
N ALA A 58 -4.25 2.31 -8.64
CA ALA A 58 -5.48 1.78 -8.05
C ALA A 58 -5.19 0.95 -6.76
N SER A 59 -5.55 -0.34 -6.73
CA SER A 59 -5.31 -1.24 -5.58
C SER A 59 -3.88 -1.80 -5.50
N VAL A 60 -3.02 -1.45 -6.47
CA VAL A 60 -1.65 -1.96 -6.55
C VAL A 60 -0.68 -0.91 -6.02
N ILE A 61 0.32 -1.33 -5.24
CA ILE A 61 1.43 -0.47 -4.82
C ILE A 61 2.70 -0.87 -5.57
N ILE A 62 3.30 0.10 -6.26
CA ILE A 62 4.67 0.02 -6.77
C ILE A 62 5.61 0.50 -5.68
N ALA A 63 6.58 -0.34 -5.34
CA ALA A 63 7.67 -0.01 -4.42
C ALA A 63 9.00 -0.04 -5.17
N ILE A 64 9.74 1.07 -5.11
CA ILE A 64 11.08 1.18 -5.69
C ILE A 64 12.09 1.20 -4.54
N ASN A 65 12.95 0.18 -4.48
CA ASN A 65 13.95 0.09 -3.41
C ASN A 65 14.94 1.26 -3.47
N PRO A 66 15.05 2.10 -2.42
CA PRO A 66 15.98 3.23 -2.38
C PRO A 66 17.45 2.81 -2.17
N TYR A 67 17.73 1.55 -1.80
CA TYR A 67 19.07 1.05 -1.44
C TYR A 67 19.77 1.86 -0.34
N LYS A 68 19.02 2.65 0.41
CA LYS A 68 19.45 3.43 1.57
C LYS A 68 18.33 3.40 2.62
N PRO A 69 18.66 3.53 3.92
CA PRO A 69 17.62 3.71 4.93
C PRO A 69 16.89 5.04 4.68
N LEU A 70 15.57 5.02 4.83
CA LEU A 70 14.72 6.22 4.81
C LEU A 70 14.04 6.33 6.18
N GLU A 71 14.06 7.53 6.78
CA GLU A 71 13.38 7.77 8.06
C GLU A 71 11.86 7.57 7.93
N SER A 72 11.30 7.90 6.77
CA SER A 72 9.89 7.69 6.42
C SER A 72 9.46 6.23 6.33
N CYS A 73 10.39 5.28 6.16
CA CYS A 73 10.10 3.85 6.11
C CYS A 73 9.89 3.25 7.52
N ASN A 74 10.36 3.93 8.58
CA ASN A 74 10.32 3.43 9.96
C ASN A 74 9.11 3.91 10.76
N GLN A 75 8.34 4.89 10.25
CA GLN A 75 7.18 5.43 10.93
C GLN A 75 5.92 5.00 10.18
N PHE A 76 5.43 3.79 10.51
CA PHE A 76 4.06 3.43 10.19
C PHE A 76 3.19 3.79 11.40
N ASP A 77 2.35 4.79 11.24
CA ASP A 77 1.28 5.07 12.18
C ASP A 77 0.02 4.32 11.70
N ALA A 78 -0.45 3.35 12.48
CA ALA A 78 -1.65 2.58 12.15
C ALA A 78 -2.88 3.48 11.98
N ALA A 79 -2.89 4.65 12.64
CA ALA A 79 -3.95 5.66 12.47
C ALA A 79 -3.96 6.28 11.06
N ALA A 80 -2.84 6.27 10.34
CA ALA A 80 -2.78 6.74 8.97
C ALA A 80 -3.36 5.71 7.98
N ALA A 81 -3.49 4.44 8.35
CA ALA A 81 -4.01 3.41 7.44
C ALA A 81 -5.53 3.47 7.23
N ASP A 82 -6.25 4.08 8.18
CA ASP A 82 -7.71 4.29 8.12
C ASP A 82 -8.09 5.46 7.20
N ALA A 83 -7.12 6.29 6.80
CA ALA A 83 -7.38 7.39 5.89
C ALA A 83 -7.28 6.88 4.45
N GLN A 84 -8.42 6.85 3.74
CA GLN A 84 -8.47 6.74 2.27
C GLN A 84 -7.57 7.77 1.55
N GLN A 85 -7.12 8.80 2.27
CA GLN A 85 -6.25 9.89 1.81
C GLN A 85 -4.77 9.73 2.21
N ALA A 86 -4.39 8.60 2.82
CA ALA A 86 -3.02 8.37 3.22
C ALA A 86 -2.09 8.21 2.00
N PRO A 87 -0.81 8.65 2.11
CA PRO A 87 0.15 8.42 1.05
C PRO A 87 0.29 6.92 0.74
N PRO A 88 0.57 6.55 -0.52
CA PRO A 88 0.69 5.16 -0.92
C PRO A 88 1.73 4.44 -0.05
N HIS A 89 1.35 3.31 0.53
CA HIS A 89 2.23 2.56 1.43
C HIS A 89 1.84 1.08 1.46
N VAL A 90 2.83 0.20 1.71
CA VAL A 90 2.61 -1.26 1.83
C VAL A 90 1.60 -1.59 2.93
N ALA A 91 1.68 -0.87 4.04
CA ALA A 91 0.82 -1.09 5.18
C ALA A 91 -0.65 -0.69 4.92
N ARG A 92 -0.93 0.23 3.98
CA ARG A 92 -2.30 0.52 3.53
C ARG A 92 -2.93 -0.74 2.93
N VAL A 93 -2.21 -1.43 2.05
CA VAL A 93 -2.68 -2.69 1.44
C VAL A 93 -2.94 -3.76 2.50
N ALA A 94 -2.08 -3.84 3.52
CA ALA A 94 -2.26 -4.76 4.63
C ALA A 94 -3.49 -4.42 5.49
N ALA A 95 -3.72 -3.14 5.77
CA ALA A 95 -4.89 -2.67 6.51
C ALA A 95 -6.19 -2.91 5.74
N GLU A 96 -6.23 -2.59 4.45
CA GLU A 96 -7.37 -2.86 3.58
C GLU A 96 -7.70 -4.35 3.52
N ALA A 97 -6.68 -5.21 3.39
CA ALA A 97 -6.86 -6.66 3.43
C ALA A 97 -7.38 -7.15 4.80
N TYR A 98 -6.90 -6.56 5.90
CA TYR A 98 -7.38 -6.90 7.23
C TYR A 98 -8.84 -6.47 7.44
N GLN A 99 -9.18 -5.25 7.04
CA GLN A 99 -10.55 -4.73 7.13
C GLN A 99 -11.52 -5.54 6.27
N ALA A 100 -11.16 -5.85 5.03
CA ALA A 100 -11.93 -6.72 4.14
C ALA A 100 -12.15 -8.14 4.70
N LEU A 101 -11.18 -8.65 5.46
CA LEU A 101 -11.30 -9.93 6.18
C LEU A 101 -12.26 -9.84 7.36
N VAL A 102 -12.16 -8.79 8.18
CA VAL A 102 -12.96 -8.60 9.40
C VAL A 102 -14.41 -8.22 9.07
N ASP A 103 -14.61 -7.24 8.19
CA ASP A 103 -15.93 -6.66 7.92
C ASP A 103 -16.78 -7.55 7.02
N GLU A 104 -16.14 -8.21 6.06
CA GLU A 104 -16.85 -8.98 5.02
C GLU A 104 -16.67 -10.50 5.16
N GLY A 105 -15.82 -10.96 6.10
CA GLY A 105 -15.60 -12.38 6.37
C GLY A 105 -14.93 -13.14 5.21
N THR A 106 -14.26 -12.44 4.29
CA THR A 106 -13.67 -13.06 3.09
C THR A 106 -12.16 -13.21 3.20
N VAL A 107 -11.64 -14.36 2.78
CA VAL A 107 -10.20 -14.63 2.79
C VAL A 107 -9.47 -13.72 1.82
N GLN A 108 -8.48 -12.96 2.32
CA GLN A 108 -7.64 -12.07 1.54
C GLN A 108 -6.26 -12.67 1.26
N SER A 109 -5.60 -12.17 0.21
CA SER A 109 -4.21 -12.50 -0.10
C SER A 109 -3.44 -11.26 -0.54
N ILE A 110 -2.18 -11.17 -0.10
CA ILE A 110 -1.25 -10.10 -0.48
C ILE A 110 -0.11 -10.74 -1.28
N LEU A 111 0.00 -10.40 -2.56
CA LEU A 111 1.08 -10.87 -3.43
C LEU A 111 2.16 -9.80 -3.55
N ILE A 112 3.40 -10.13 -3.14
CA ILE A 112 4.57 -9.25 -3.30
C ILE A 112 5.48 -9.83 -4.37
N SER A 113 5.64 -9.10 -5.47
CA SER A 113 6.43 -9.51 -6.63
C SER A 113 7.58 -8.54 -6.91
N GLY A 114 8.61 -9.01 -7.63
CA GLY A 114 9.75 -8.19 -8.03
C GLY A 114 11.03 -8.99 -8.22
N GLU A 115 12.01 -8.38 -8.87
CA GLU A 115 13.34 -8.97 -9.11
C GLU A 115 14.16 -9.17 -7.83
N SER A 116 15.31 -9.84 -7.95
CA SER A 116 16.27 -9.94 -6.86
C SER A 116 16.76 -8.55 -6.44
N GLY A 117 16.68 -8.26 -5.13
CA GLY A 117 17.04 -6.96 -4.57
C GLY A 117 15.99 -5.86 -4.71
N ALA A 118 14.77 -6.15 -5.20
CA ALA A 118 13.70 -5.17 -5.33
C ALA A 118 13.03 -4.73 -4.00
N GLY A 119 13.46 -5.29 -2.86
CA GLY A 119 12.91 -4.94 -1.55
C GLY A 119 11.74 -5.83 -1.07
N LYS A 120 11.46 -6.96 -1.74
CA LYS A 120 10.35 -7.87 -1.38
C LYS A 120 10.32 -8.23 0.12
N THR A 121 11.45 -8.65 0.67
CA THR A 121 11.57 -9.05 2.09
C THR A 121 11.26 -7.90 3.04
N GLU A 122 11.72 -6.68 2.74
CA GLU A 122 11.42 -5.50 3.57
C GLU A 122 9.94 -5.12 3.47
N SER A 123 9.35 -5.13 2.26
CA SER A 123 7.92 -4.94 2.08
C SER A 123 7.09 -5.97 2.86
N THR A 124 7.50 -7.25 2.85
CA THR A 124 6.83 -8.30 3.64
C THR A 124 6.90 -8.00 5.14
N LYS A 125 8.04 -7.58 5.66
CA LYS A 125 8.18 -7.21 7.09
C LYS A 125 7.22 -6.08 7.46
N ILE A 126 7.11 -5.05 6.63
CA ILE A 126 6.20 -3.91 6.86
C ILE A 126 4.74 -4.38 6.86
N ALA A 127 4.33 -5.18 5.88
CA ALA A 127 2.97 -5.73 5.81
C ALA A 127 2.63 -6.55 7.07
N MET A 128 3.55 -7.44 7.49
CA MET A 128 3.37 -8.26 8.69
C MET A 128 3.34 -7.43 9.97
N ALA A 129 4.17 -6.40 10.08
CA ALA A 129 4.17 -5.49 11.22
C ALA A 129 2.83 -4.73 11.34
N CYS A 130 2.24 -4.34 10.21
CA CYS A 130 0.90 -3.72 10.17
C CYS A 130 -0.17 -4.72 10.65
N LEU A 131 -0.22 -5.93 10.10
CA LEU A 131 -1.19 -6.96 10.48
C LEU A 131 -1.08 -7.34 11.97
N ASN A 132 0.14 -7.43 12.50
CA ASN A 132 0.36 -7.72 13.93
C ASN A 132 -0.18 -6.59 14.83
N GLN A 133 0.00 -5.33 14.43
CA GLN A 133 -0.53 -4.19 15.17
C GLN A 133 -2.06 -4.17 15.14
N LEU A 134 -2.68 -4.32 13.96
CA LEU A 134 -4.13 -4.33 13.80
C LEU A 134 -4.79 -5.48 14.56
N SER A 135 -4.21 -6.68 14.51
CA SER A 135 -4.71 -7.83 15.27
C SER A 135 -4.53 -7.69 16.78
N GLY A 136 -3.43 -7.05 17.22
CA GLY A 136 -3.18 -6.76 18.64
C GLY A 136 -4.13 -5.72 19.22
N SER A 137 -4.44 -4.66 18.47
CA SER A 137 -5.41 -3.62 18.86
C SER A 137 -6.84 -4.15 18.94
N SER A 138 -7.20 -5.14 18.10
CA SER A 138 -8.51 -5.82 18.12
C SER A 138 -8.65 -6.87 19.23
N SER A 139 -7.58 -7.23 19.94
CA SER A 139 -7.60 -8.26 21.00
C SER A 139 -8.38 -7.84 22.26
N ALA A 140 -8.83 -6.57 22.34
CA ALA A 140 -9.81 -6.15 23.35
C ALA A 140 -11.27 -6.52 22.97
N ALA A 141 -11.54 -7.01 21.74
CA ALA A 141 -12.88 -7.24 21.24
C ALA A 141 -13.15 -8.65 20.65
N ALA A 142 -12.15 -9.53 20.55
CA ALA A 142 -12.32 -10.87 19.97
C ALA A 142 -11.98 -12.00 20.97
N THR A 143 -12.74 -12.09 22.06
CA THR A 143 -12.97 -13.38 22.74
C THR A 143 -14.20 -14.04 22.11
N ASN A 144 -14.04 -15.32 21.78
CA ASN A 144 -15.03 -16.28 21.26
C ASN A 144 -15.18 -16.31 19.72
N ALA A 145 -14.50 -17.28 19.09
CA ALA A 145 -15.16 -18.29 18.24
C ALA A 145 -14.10 -19.15 17.52
N LEU A 146 -13.53 -20.14 18.21
CA LEU A 146 -12.95 -21.32 17.58
C LEU A 146 -13.27 -22.54 18.46
N GLU A 147 -14.51 -22.99 18.41
CA GLU A 147 -14.88 -24.37 18.72
C GLU A 147 -16.01 -24.77 17.76
N CYS A 148 -15.71 -25.68 16.83
CA CYS A 148 -16.61 -26.73 16.33
C CYS A 148 -15.94 -27.51 15.19
N GLY A 149 -15.81 -28.83 15.37
CA GLY A 149 -15.60 -29.82 14.31
C GLY A 149 -14.31 -30.61 14.42
#